data_AF-A0A7V3QKZ2-F1
#
_entry.id   AF-A0A7V3QKZ2-F1
#
_cell.length_a   1.000
_cell.length_b   1.000
_cell.length_c   1.000
_cell.angle_alpha   90.00
_cell.angle_beta   90.00
_cell.angle_gamma   90.00
#
_symmetry.space_group_name_H-M   'P 1'
#
loop_
_entity.id
_entity.type
_entity.pdbx_description
1 polymer ?
#
loop_
_entity_poly.entity_id
_entity_poly.type
_entity_poly.pdbx_seq_one_letter_code
_entity_poly.pdbx_strand_id
1 'polypeptide(L)'
;MKSKTKKVILLLVLPILVFLFLISFELFSPQEKVIGELYKLNATKETIDFVKTANCKSLTKYESYWIVNDCNNDVYFKLFLEDNGYFLGICTSWQTPREAILKLKKYVGGCIDVNAEDKNITQQYQKRMERYGLTKYLICGIEITFKGECIISWW
;
A
#
# COMPACT_ATOMS: atom_id res chain seq x y z
N MET A 1 12.44 -18.88 -55.75
CA MET A 1 11.37 -18.03 -55.16
C MET A 1 10.91 -18.41 -53.73
N LYS A 2 11.37 -19.50 -53.10
CA LYS A 2 10.89 -19.92 -51.75
C LYS A 2 11.43 -19.13 -50.53
N SER A 3 12.54 -18.38 -50.68
CA SER A 3 13.24 -17.74 -49.55
C SER A 3 12.68 -16.36 -49.17
N LYS A 4 12.22 -15.56 -50.15
CA LYS A 4 11.68 -14.20 -49.89
C LYS A 4 10.36 -14.23 -49.12
N THR A 5 9.49 -15.19 -49.41
CA THR A 5 8.17 -15.34 -48.77
C THR A 5 8.28 -15.67 -47.27
N LYS A 6 9.27 -16.49 -46.87
CA LYS A 6 9.52 -16.80 -45.44
C LYS A 6 9.96 -15.57 -44.65
N LYS A 7 10.80 -14.70 -45.23
CA LYS A 7 11.24 -13.46 -44.56
C LYS A 7 10.09 -12.48 -44.35
N VAL A 8 9.18 -12.36 -45.32
CA VAL A 8 8.01 -11.47 -45.22
C VAL A 8 7.01 -11.97 -44.17
N ILE A 9 6.75 -13.28 -44.11
CA ILE A 9 5.87 -13.87 -43.08
C ILE A 9 6.46 -13.67 -41.68
N LEU A 10 7.77 -13.88 -41.51
CA LEU A 10 8.44 -13.66 -40.22
C LEU A 10 8.35 -12.19 -39.77
N LEU A 11 8.47 -11.24 -40.69
CA LEU A 11 8.40 -9.80 -40.41
C LEU A 11 6.99 -9.33 -40.00
N LEU A 12 5.94 -10.02 -40.43
CA LEU A 12 4.54 -9.73 -40.08
C LEU A 12 4.09 -10.44 -38.80
N VAL A 13 4.55 -11.67 -38.57
CA VAL A 13 4.13 -12.49 -37.42
C VAL A 13 4.85 -12.08 -36.14
N LEU A 14 6.13 -11.68 -36.22
CA LEU A 14 6.91 -11.27 -35.05
C LEU A 14 6.30 -10.06 -34.30
N PRO A 15 5.88 -8.96 -34.95
CA PRO A 15 5.24 -7.85 -34.24
C PRO A 15 3.89 -8.23 -33.64
N ILE A 16 3.12 -9.13 -34.28
CA ILE A 16 1.85 -9.62 -33.73
C ILE A 16 2.09 -10.47 -32.48
N LEU A 17 3.09 -11.36 -32.49
CA LEU A 17 3.48 -12.15 -31.31
C LEU A 17 3.99 -11.28 -30.17
N VAL A 18 4.81 -10.27 -30.47
CA VAL A 18 5.28 -9.30 -29.47
C VAL A 18 4.11 -8.51 -28.89
N PHE A 19 3.17 -8.08 -29.73
CA PHE A 19 1.98 -7.36 -29.29
C PHE A 19 1.07 -8.23 -28.41
N LEU A 20 0.82 -9.48 -28.80
CA LEU A 20 0.05 -10.44 -27.99
C LEU A 20 0.75 -10.75 -26.65
N PHE A 21 2.07 -10.86 -26.66
CA PHE A 21 2.86 -11.05 -25.45
C PHE A 21 2.75 -9.84 -24.50
N LEU A 22 2.85 -8.62 -25.04
CA LEU A 22 2.68 -7.39 -24.26
C LEU A 22 1.26 -7.28 -23.66
N ILE A 23 0.22 -7.59 -24.43
CA ILE A 23 -1.17 -7.60 -23.94
C ILE A 23 -1.34 -8.61 -22.80
N SER A 24 -0.78 -9.81 -22.94
CA SER A 24 -0.86 -10.83 -21.89
C SER A 24 -0.13 -10.40 -20.60
N PHE A 25 0.93 -9.60 -20.72
CA PHE A 25 1.64 -9.08 -19.55
C PHE A 25 0.83 -8.01 -18.80
N GLU A 26 0.10 -7.16 -19.51
CA GLU A 26 -0.78 -6.14 -18.90
C GLU A 26 -2.04 -6.75 -18.27
N LEU A 27 -2.70 -7.71 -18.94
CA LEU A 27 -3.92 -8.35 -18.42
C LEU A 27 -3.69 -9.24 -17.19
N PHE A 28 -2.47 -9.70 -16.97
CA PHE A 28 -2.09 -10.54 -15.82
C PHE A 28 -1.15 -9.83 -14.85
N SER A 29 -1.16 -8.49 -14.82
CA SER A 29 -0.40 -7.75 -13.82
C SER A 29 -0.86 -8.14 -12.40
N PRO A 30 0.05 -8.65 -11.54
CA PRO A 30 -0.29 -8.99 -10.15
C PRO A 30 -0.92 -7.82 -9.38
N GLN A 31 -0.51 -6.60 -9.72
CA GLN A 31 -1.07 -5.38 -9.13
C GLN A 31 -2.56 -5.20 -9.48
N GLU A 32 -2.96 -5.40 -10.73
CA GLU A 32 -4.37 -5.25 -11.13
C GLU A 32 -5.27 -6.26 -10.41
N LYS A 33 -4.76 -7.47 -10.13
CA LYS A 33 -5.46 -8.45 -9.29
C LYS A 33 -5.65 -7.94 -7.86
N VAL A 34 -4.61 -7.36 -7.24
CA VAL A 34 -4.73 -6.75 -5.91
C VAL A 34 -5.76 -5.62 -5.91
N ILE A 35 -5.66 -4.70 -6.87
CA ILE A 35 -6.57 -3.56 -7.00
C ILE A 35 -8.03 -4.03 -7.19
N GLY A 36 -8.26 -5.05 -8.02
CA GLY A 36 -9.59 -5.65 -8.21
C GLY A 36 -10.17 -6.23 -6.92
N GLU A 37 -9.37 -6.87 -6.08
CA GLU A 37 -9.80 -7.36 -4.76
C GLU A 37 -10.10 -6.21 -3.78
N LEU A 38 -9.34 -5.11 -3.82
CA LEU A 38 -9.59 -3.94 -3.00
C LEU A 38 -10.90 -3.22 -3.38
N TYR A 39 -11.24 -3.19 -4.67
CA TYR A 39 -12.54 -2.66 -5.09
C TYR A 39 -13.72 -3.48 -4.56
N LYS A 40 -13.58 -4.80 -4.44
CA LYS A 40 -14.61 -5.66 -3.81
C LYS A 40 -14.82 -5.33 -2.32
N LEU A 41 -13.81 -4.77 -1.66
CA LEU A 41 -13.89 -4.29 -0.29
C LEU A 41 -14.44 -2.84 -0.20
N ASN A 42 -14.84 -2.23 -1.32
CA ASN A 42 -15.18 -0.80 -1.39
C ASN A 42 -14.04 0.11 -0.88
N ALA A 43 -12.78 -0.24 -1.19
CA ALA A 43 -11.64 0.57 -0.80
C ALA A 43 -11.72 2.01 -1.35
N THR A 44 -11.32 2.99 -0.53
CA THR A 44 -11.31 4.39 -0.91
C THR A 44 -10.34 4.65 -2.06
N LYS A 45 -10.58 5.71 -2.84
CA LYS A 45 -9.67 6.15 -3.90
C LYS A 45 -8.24 6.34 -3.37
N GLU A 46 -8.10 6.93 -2.19
CA GLU A 46 -6.80 7.15 -1.55
C GLU A 46 -6.05 5.84 -1.26
N THR A 47 -6.76 4.79 -0.82
CA THR A 47 -6.16 3.45 -0.65
C THR A 47 -5.62 2.91 -1.96
N ILE A 48 -6.43 2.99 -3.01
CA ILE A 48 -6.06 2.52 -4.35
C ILE A 48 -4.84 3.30 -4.83
N ASP A 49 -4.81 4.61 -4.65
CA ASP A 49 -3.72 5.47 -5.05
C ASP A 49 -2.42 5.15 -4.29
N PHE A 50 -2.50 4.87 -2.98
CA PHE A 50 -1.35 4.44 -2.19
C PHE A 50 -0.80 3.09 -2.62
N VAL A 51 -1.67 2.09 -2.84
CA VAL A 51 -1.28 0.75 -3.30
C VAL A 51 -0.68 0.82 -4.71
N LYS A 52 -1.22 1.66 -5.59
CA LYS A 52 -0.68 1.91 -6.92
C LYS A 52 0.70 2.57 -6.87
N THR A 53 0.82 3.63 -6.06
CA THR A 53 2.07 4.38 -5.86
C THR A 53 3.18 3.47 -5.32
N ALA A 54 2.84 2.56 -4.41
CA ALA A 54 3.79 1.62 -3.83
C ALA A 54 4.11 0.42 -4.74
N ASN A 55 3.41 0.25 -5.88
CA ASN A 55 3.55 -0.87 -6.80
C ASN A 55 3.38 -2.25 -6.14
N CYS A 56 2.40 -2.39 -5.23
CA CYS A 56 2.17 -3.65 -4.52
C CYS A 56 1.57 -4.74 -5.42
N LYS A 57 2.00 -5.99 -5.21
CA LYS A 57 1.69 -7.12 -6.11
C LYS A 57 1.08 -8.33 -5.41
N SER A 58 1.02 -8.32 -4.09
CA SER A 58 0.51 -9.44 -3.30
C SER A 58 -0.59 -8.99 -2.35
N LEU A 59 -1.56 -9.88 -2.12
CA LEU A 59 -2.64 -9.72 -1.17
C LEU A 59 -2.82 -11.02 -0.38
N THR A 60 -2.72 -10.94 0.95
CA THR A 60 -3.03 -12.03 1.87
C THR A 60 -4.22 -11.64 2.74
N LYS A 61 -5.21 -12.52 2.85
CA LYS A 61 -6.46 -12.25 3.59
C LYS A 61 -6.49 -13.04 4.89
N TYR A 62 -6.71 -12.34 5.99
CA TYR A 62 -7.03 -12.92 7.29
C TYR A 62 -8.43 -12.50 7.71
N GLU A 63 -8.97 -13.14 8.74
CA GLU A 63 -10.32 -12.89 9.24
C GLU A 63 -10.53 -11.42 9.66
N SER A 64 -9.58 -10.86 10.41
CA SER A 64 -9.68 -9.50 10.96
C SER A 64 -8.91 -8.42 10.16
N TYR A 65 -8.09 -8.81 9.18
CA TYR A 65 -7.34 -7.85 8.37
C TYR A 65 -6.85 -8.46 7.06
N TRP A 66 -6.64 -7.63 6.05
CA TRP A 66 -5.92 -8.01 4.83
C TRP A 66 -4.57 -7.33 4.77
N ILE A 67 -3.56 -8.01 4.23
CA ILE A 67 -2.22 -7.46 4.01
C ILE A 67 -1.99 -7.32 2.51
N VAL A 68 -1.76 -6.09 2.06
CA VAL A 68 -1.26 -5.79 0.72
C VAL A 68 0.25 -5.61 0.81
N ASN A 69 1.01 -6.47 0.15
CA ASN A 69 2.47 -6.57 0.29
C ASN A 69 3.16 -6.73 -1.08
N ASP A 70 4.46 -7.04 -1.07
CA ASP A 70 5.34 -7.06 -2.24
C ASP A 70 5.29 -5.71 -2.96
N CYS A 71 5.53 -4.65 -2.17
CA CYS A 71 5.58 -3.27 -2.63
C CYS A 71 7.03 -2.76 -2.63
N ASN A 72 7.25 -1.63 -3.29
CA ASN A 72 8.55 -0.97 -3.31
C ASN A 72 8.87 -0.28 -1.97
N ASN A 73 10.16 -0.20 -1.64
CA ASN A 73 10.72 0.62 -0.54
C ASN A 73 10.31 0.22 0.89
N ASP A 74 10.20 -1.07 1.19
CA ASP A 74 9.85 -1.58 2.54
C ASP A 74 8.53 -0.99 3.09
N VAL A 75 7.56 -0.81 2.20
CA VAL A 75 6.21 -0.39 2.54
C VAL A 75 5.25 -1.54 2.29
N TYR A 76 4.24 -1.66 3.13
CA TYR A 76 3.10 -2.52 2.87
C TYR A 76 1.87 -1.95 3.58
N PHE A 77 0.69 -2.47 3.29
CA PHE A 77 -0.56 -1.95 3.85
C PHE A 77 -1.32 -3.04 4.58
N LYS A 78 -1.93 -2.68 5.71
CA LYS A 78 -2.88 -3.52 6.44
C LYS A 78 -4.26 -2.86 6.40
N LEU A 79 -5.25 -3.55 5.85
CA LEU A 79 -6.65 -3.15 5.90
C LEU A 79 -7.28 -3.88 7.09
N PHE A 80 -7.43 -3.20 8.23
CA PHE A 80 -8.06 -3.78 9.42
C PHE A 80 -9.58 -3.74 9.25
N LEU A 81 -10.21 -4.92 9.17
CA LEU A 81 -11.63 -5.04 8.82
C LEU A 81 -12.51 -4.74 10.03
N GLU A 82 -13.61 -4.03 9.79
CA GLU A 82 -14.64 -3.67 10.77
C GLU A 82 -16.03 -3.90 10.14
N ASP A 83 -17.09 -3.96 10.95
CA ASP A 83 -18.45 -4.33 10.52
C ASP A 83 -18.96 -3.53 9.31
N ASN A 84 -18.53 -2.27 9.15
CA ASN A 84 -18.97 -1.36 8.09
C ASN A 84 -17.81 -0.78 7.26
N GLY A 85 -16.62 -1.38 7.27
CA GLY A 85 -15.49 -0.85 6.51
C GLY A 85 -14.13 -1.37 6.96
N TYR A 86 -13.14 -0.50 6.93
CA TYR A 86 -11.78 -0.83 7.35
C TYR A 86 -10.99 0.41 7.79
N PHE A 87 -9.99 0.17 8.63
CA PHE A 87 -8.89 1.12 8.88
C PHE A 87 -7.73 0.82 7.95
N LEU A 88 -7.19 1.83 7.27
CA LEU A 88 -5.93 1.67 6.55
C LEU A 88 -4.75 1.92 7.48
N GLY A 89 -3.95 0.88 7.68
CA GLY A 89 -2.59 0.97 8.19
C GLY A 89 -1.57 1.03 7.06
N ILE A 90 -0.72 2.06 7.08
CA ILE A 90 0.44 2.20 6.21
C ILE A 90 1.66 1.78 7.03
N CYS A 91 2.32 0.71 6.61
CA CYS A 91 3.25 -0.03 7.45
C CYS A 91 4.65 -0.04 6.84
N THR A 92 5.65 -0.05 7.71
CA THR A 92 7.07 -0.22 7.37
C THR A 92 7.79 -0.75 8.61
N SER A 93 8.98 -1.32 8.46
CA SER A 93 9.81 -1.65 9.61
C SER A 93 10.36 -0.37 10.25
N TRP A 94 10.35 -0.27 11.58
CA TRP A 94 10.95 0.85 12.30
C TRP A 94 11.30 0.49 13.74
N GLN A 95 12.28 1.20 14.30
CA GLN A 95 12.67 1.10 15.71
C GLN A 95 12.09 2.25 16.54
N THR A 96 11.83 3.40 15.91
CA THR A 96 11.18 4.54 16.55
C THR A 96 9.98 5.04 15.73
N PRO A 97 8.93 5.58 16.37
CA PRO A 97 7.78 6.14 15.65
C PRO A 97 8.16 7.25 14.65
N ARG A 98 9.20 8.04 14.96
CA ARG A 98 9.75 9.05 14.05
C ARG A 98 10.34 8.46 12.79
N GLU A 99 11.07 7.35 12.90
CA GLU A 99 11.60 6.65 11.74
C GLU A 99 10.48 6.22 10.78
N ALA A 100 9.35 5.76 11.32
CA ALA A 100 8.17 5.41 10.53
C ALA A 100 7.67 6.58 9.67
N ILE A 101 7.57 7.78 10.26
CA ILE A 101 7.13 8.99 9.54
C ILE A 101 8.11 9.37 8.44
N LEU A 102 9.41 9.31 8.72
CA LEU A 102 10.44 9.67 7.75
C LEU A 102 10.43 8.70 6.56
N LYS A 103 10.28 7.39 6.81
CA LYS A 103 10.14 6.36 5.76
C LYS A 103 8.84 6.53 4.97
N LEU A 104 7.74 6.80 5.66
CA LEU A 104 6.40 6.90 5.07
C LEU A 104 6.00 8.31 4.63
N LYS A 105 6.92 9.27 4.59
CA LYS A 105 6.64 10.69 4.30
C LYS A 105 5.84 10.93 3.01
N LYS A 106 5.97 10.06 2.01
CA LYS A 106 5.22 10.13 0.75
C LYS A 106 3.71 9.89 0.93
N TYR A 107 3.33 9.20 1.99
CA TYR A 107 1.95 8.85 2.30
C TYR A 107 1.39 9.70 3.44
N VAL A 108 2.21 10.05 4.42
CA VAL A 108 1.75 10.72 5.66
C VAL A 108 2.17 12.19 5.80
N GLY A 109 2.87 12.75 4.81
CA GLY A 109 3.22 14.18 4.77
C GLY A 109 4.54 14.58 5.45
N GLY A 110 5.23 13.66 6.13
CA GLY A 110 6.54 13.93 6.76
C GLY A 110 6.45 14.68 8.09
N CYS A 111 7.54 15.34 8.50
CA CYS A 111 7.64 16.09 9.76
C CYS A 111 7.30 17.58 9.55
N ILE A 112 6.52 18.20 10.46
CA ILE A 112 6.29 19.66 10.48
C ILE A 112 7.50 20.37 11.10
N ASP A 113 7.94 19.87 12.27
CA ASP A 113 9.11 20.38 12.97
C ASP A 113 10.02 19.21 13.37
N VAL A 114 11.18 19.12 12.71
CA VAL A 114 12.17 18.07 12.98
C VAL A 114 12.79 18.17 14.37
N ASN A 115 12.70 19.32 15.05
CA ASN A 115 13.26 19.53 16.38
C ASN A 115 12.23 19.37 17.49
N ALA A 116 10.94 19.24 17.17
CA ALA A 116 9.89 19.01 18.16
C ALA A 116 10.14 17.69 18.91
N GLU A 117 9.87 17.69 20.21
CA GLU A 117 10.02 16.51 21.06
C GLU A 117 8.93 15.46 20.76
N ASP A 118 9.33 14.18 20.69
CA ASP A 118 8.39 13.08 20.48
C ASP A 118 7.78 12.63 21.80
N LYS A 119 6.45 12.50 21.83
CA LYS A 119 5.70 12.13 23.04
C LYS A 119 4.66 11.07 22.75
N ASN A 120 4.57 10.07 23.63
CA ASN A 120 3.40 9.19 23.66
C ASN A 120 2.26 9.90 24.41
N ILE A 121 1.16 10.16 23.70
CA ILE A 121 -0.02 10.86 24.23
C ILE A 121 -1.24 9.94 24.35
N THR A 122 -1.05 8.63 24.26
CA THR A 122 -2.13 7.63 24.27
C THR A 122 -3.03 7.74 25.50
N GLN A 123 -2.44 8.02 26.67
CA GLN A 123 -3.19 8.15 27.93
C GLN A 123 -4.27 9.24 27.87
N GLN A 124 -4.07 10.29 27.06
CA GLN A 124 -5.04 11.37 26.90
C GLN A 124 -6.32 10.92 26.16
N TYR A 125 -6.28 9.78 25.46
CA TYR A 125 -7.37 9.25 24.60
C TYR A 125 -7.82 7.83 24.97
N GLN A 126 -7.48 7.40 26.19
CA GLN A 126 -7.38 6.00 26.61
C GLN A 126 -8.57 5.10 26.23
N LYS A 127 -9.81 5.52 26.54
CA LYS A 127 -11.00 4.67 26.36
C LYS A 127 -11.26 4.26 24.90
N ARG A 128 -10.95 5.14 23.93
CA ARG A 128 -11.18 4.85 22.50
C ARG A 128 -10.01 4.09 21.89
N MET A 129 -8.78 4.37 22.33
CA MET A 129 -7.57 3.78 21.77
C MET A 129 -7.38 2.32 22.19
N GLU A 130 -7.62 2.01 23.48
CA GLU A 130 -7.46 0.66 24.02
C GLU A 130 -8.35 -0.38 23.32
N ARG A 131 -9.61 -0.02 23.01
CA ARG A 131 -10.55 -0.92 22.31
C ARG A 131 -9.99 -1.47 21.01
N TYR A 132 -9.25 -0.65 20.27
CA TYR A 132 -8.76 -0.98 18.93
C TYR A 132 -7.26 -1.31 18.91
N GLY A 133 -6.61 -1.37 20.08
CA GLY A 133 -5.16 -1.58 20.20
C GLY A 133 -4.35 -0.45 19.56
N LEU A 134 -4.86 0.78 19.61
CA LEU A 134 -4.25 1.95 19.01
C LEU A 134 -3.31 2.66 19.99
N THR A 135 -2.25 3.24 19.47
CA THR A 135 -1.33 4.08 20.22
C THR A 135 -1.23 5.44 19.54
N LYS A 136 -1.28 6.53 20.30
CA LYS A 136 -1.22 7.88 19.76
C LYS A 136 0.04 8.59 20.23
N TYR A 137 0.75 9.22 19.28
CA TYR A 137 1.97 9.95 19.53
C TYR A 137 1.88 11.36 18.96
N LEU A 138 2.55 12.31 19.61
CA LEU A 138 2.94 13.59 19.03
C LEU A 138 4.37 13.44 18.56
N ILE A 139 4.62 13.47 17.26
CA ILE A 139 5.95 13.23 16.67
C ILE A 139 6.21 14.33 15.65
N CYS A 140 7.37 14.97 15.72
CA CYS A 140 7.70 16.06 14.79
C CYS A 140 6.63 17.18 14.69
N GLY A 141 5.90 17.45 15.78
CA GLY A 141 4.80 18.42 15.79
C GLY A 141 3.48 17.94 15.18
N ILE A 142 3.31 16.64 14.92
CA ILE A 142 2.09 16.04 14.34
C ILE A 142 1.54 14.95 15.26
N GLU A 143 0.23 14.96 15.47
CA GLU A 143 -0.45 13.84 16.13
C GLU A 143 -0.68 12.69 15.15
N ILE A 144 -0.14 11.51 15.47
CA ILE A 144 -0.22 10.33 14.61
C ILE A 144 -0.68 9.13 15.43
N THR A 145 -1.59 8.35 14.84
CA THR A 145 -2.14 7.13 15.44
C THR A 145 -1.49 5.90 14.80
N PHE A 146 -1.10 4.94 15.62
CA PHE A 146 -0.49 3.69 15.21
C PHE A 146 -1.34 2.49 15.64
N LYS A 147 -1.28 1.41 14.86
CA LYS A 147 -1.72 0.07 15.23
C LYS A 147 -0.59 -0.91 14.94
N GLY A 148 0.09 -1.37 15.98
CA GLY A 148 1.36 -2.08 15.84
C GLY A 148 2.40 -1.21 15.11
N GLU A 149 2.98 -1.73 14.03
CA GLU A 149 3.98 -1.05 13.19
C GLU A 149 3.39 -0.11 12.12
N CYS A 150 2.07 0.03 12.05
CA CYS A 150 1.41 0.78 10.98
C CYS A 150 0.90 2.13 11.46
N ILE A 151 1.08 3.18 10.64
CA ILE A 151 0.40 4.47 10.80
C ILE A 151 -1.03 4.35 10.27
N ILE A 152 -2.02 4.76 11.05
CA ILE A 152 -3.44 4.76 10.64
C ILE A 152 -3.75 6.06 9.90
N SER A 153 -4.19 5.94 8.64
CA SER A 153 -4.44 7.09 7.75
C SER A 153 -5.85 7.68 7.89
N TRP A 154 -6.86 6.83 8.06
CA TRP A 154 -8.24 7.24 8.34
C TRP A 154 -8.98 6.16 9.13
N TRP A 155 -9.96 6.62 9.90
CA TRP A 155 -10.92 5.81 10.64
C TRP A 155 -12.35 6.17 10.29
#